data_AF-A0A316JX18-F1
#
_entry.id   AF-A0A316JX18-F1
#
_cell.length_a   1.000
_cell.length_b   1.000
_cell.length_c   1.000
_cell.angle_alpha   90.00
_cell.angle_beta   90.00
_cell.angle_gamma   90.00
#
_symmetry.space_group_name_H-M   'P 1'
#
loop_
_entity.id
_entity.type
_entity.pdbx_description
1 polymer ?
#
loop_
_entity_poly.entity_id
_entity_poly.type
_entity_poly.pdbx_seq_one_letter_code
_entity_poly.pdbx_strand_id
1 'polypeptide(L)'
;MSATLSTLLAAFLKVGWIALIFNEVRGAILAVPVLYDMYQAGGSWMAIWVGFCSLVGIALSVELPLIAARKIQKFADEKLLKPVPVNA
;
A
#
# COMPACT_ATOMS: atom_id res chain seq x y z
N MET A 1 32.05 -6.35 1.61
CA MET A 1 31.24 -5.22 2.13
C MET A 1 29.94 -4.97 1.37
N SER A 2 29.86 -5.20 0.04
CA SER A 2 28.60 -5.06 -0.72
C SER A 2 27.50 -6.05 -0.29
N ALA A 3 27.84 -7.31 -0.03
CA ALA A 3 26.86 -8.33 0.36
C ALA A 3 26.13 -8.01 1.67
N THR A 4 26.86 -7.58 2.70
CA THR A 4 26.31 -7.21 4.01
C THR A 4 25.37 -6.01 3.91
N LEU A 5 25.74 -5.02 3.09
CA LEU A 5 24.96 -3.81 2.84
C LEU A 5 23.67 -4.13 2.07
N SER A 6 23.74 -4.99 1.06
CA SER A 6 22.56 -5.50 0.33
C SER A 6 21.61 -6.30 1.21
N THR A 7 22.11 -7.17 2.10
CA THR A 7 21.25 -7.90 3.05
C THR A 7 20.58 -6.98 4.06
N LEU A 8 21.27 -5.94 4.53
CA LEU A 8 20.72 -5.00 5.49
C LEU A 8 19.65 -4.11 4.85
N LEU A 9 19.88 -3.63 3.62
CA LEU A 9 18.87 -2.92 2.83
C LEU A 9 17.65 -3.78 2.53
N ALA A 10 17.84 -5.05 2.15
CA ALA A 10 16.73 -5.97 1.90
C ALA A 10 15.90 -6.22 3.17
N ALA A 11 16.54 -6.31 4.34
CA ALA A 11 15.86 -6.43 5.62
C ALA A 11 15.08 -5.16 5.97
N PHE A 12 15.69 -3.97 5.81
CA PHE A 12 15.03 -2.69 6.07
C PHE A 12 13.84 -2.43 5.14
N LEU A 13 13.95 -2.79 3.87
CA LEU A 13 12.84 -2.67 2.92
C LEU A 13 11.67 -3.60 3.29
N LYS A 14 11.96 -4.84 3.71
CA LYS A 14 10.91 -5.77 4.18
C LYS A 14 10.23 -5.25 5.45
N VAL A 15 11.01 -4.80 6.44
CA VAL A 15 10.47 -4.27 7.69
C VAL A 15 9.70 -2.96 7.45
N GLY A 16 10.23 -2.07 6.61
CA GLY A 16 9.58 -0.84 6.21
C GLY A 16 8.25 -1.09 5.51
N TRP A 17 8.17 -2.15 4.68
CA TRP A 17 6.92 -2.54 4.03
C TRP A 17 5.87 -3.04 5.02
N ILE A 18 6.28 -3.87 5.97
CA ILE A 18 5.41 -4.34 7.05
C ILE A 18 4.94 -3.15 7.91
N ALA A 19 5.85 -2.24 8.27
CA ALA A 19 5.53 -1.05 9.05
C ALA A 19 4.53 -0.12 8.32
N LEU A 20 4.65 0.02 7.01
CA LEU A 20 3.72 0.79 6.18
C LEU A 20 2.30 0.20 6.26
N ILE A 21 2.17 -1.12 6.11
CA ILE A 21 0.89 -1.82 6.21
C ILE A 21 0.27 -1.63 7.61
N PHE A 22 1.04 -1.82 8.68
CA PHE A 22 0.54 -1.63 10.05
C PHE A 22 0.10 -0.19 10.33
N ASN A 23 0.78 0.80 9.75
CA ASN A 23 0.41 2.21 9.91
C ASN A 23 -0.93 2.53 9.22
N GLU A 24 -1.17 1.97 8.03
CA GLU A 24 -2.47 2.12 7.33
C GLU A 24 -3.61 1.38 8.05
N VAL A 25 -3.35 0.17 8.57
CA VAL A 25 -4.33 -0.60 9.38
C VAL A 25 -4.74 0.20 10.63
N ARG A 26 -3.79 0.85 11.29
CA ARG A 26 -4.11 1.78 12.39
C ARG A 26 -5.04 2.90 11.92
N GLY A 27 -4.78 3.49 10.75
CA GLY A 27 -5.64 4.50 10.14
C GLY A 27 -7.07 4.01 9.90
N ALA A 28 -7.23 2.78 9.38
CA ALA A 28 -8.53 2.15 9.17
C ALA A 28 -9.28 1.92 10.49
N ILE A 29 -8.60 1.45 11.54
CA ILE A 29 -9.20 1.24 12.87
C ILE A 29 -9.64 2.59 13.47
N LEU A 30 -8.83 3.63 13.32
CA LEU A 30 -9.16 4.97 13.82
C LEU A 30 -10.34 5.62 13.06
N ALA A 31 -10.69 5.13 11.87
CA ALA A 31 -11.88 5.57 11.13
C ALA A 31 -13.19 4.96 11.68
N VAL A 32 -13.12 3.83 12.37
CA VAL A 32 -14.30 3.14 12.95
C VAL A 32 -15.14 4.03 13.87
N PRO A 33 -14.59 4.74 14.88
CA PRO A 33 -15.39 5.61 15.74
C PRO A 33 -16.03 6.78 14.97
N VAL A 34 -15.36 7.32 13.96
CA VAL A 34 -15.92 8.38 13.09
C VAL A 34 -17.14 7.86 12.33
N LEU A 35 -17.05 6.64 11.77
CA LEU A 35 -18.17 6.00 11.09
C LEU A 35 -19.34 5.69 12.05
N TYR A 36 -19.02 5.29 13.29
CA TYR A 36 -20.02 5.02 14.32
C TYR A 36 -20.75 6.29 14.78
N ASP A 37 -20.03 7.39 14.99
CA ASP A 37 -20.61 8.69 15.32
C ASP A 37 -21.47 9.22 14.17
N MET A 38 -21.04 9.01 12.91
CA MET A 38 -21.84 9.34 11.73
C MET A 38 -23.14 8.53 11.64
N TYR A 39 -23.11 7.26 12.04
CA TYR A 39 -24.31 6.41 12.13
C TYR A 39 -25.26 6.89 13.23
N GLN A 40 -24.74 7.26 14.40
CA GLN A 40 -25.52 7.76 15.53
C GLN A 40 -26.10 9.16 15.30
N ALA A 41 -25.46 9.99 14.48
CA ALA A 41 -25.92 11.34 14.15
C ALA A 41 -27.23 11.41 13.32
N GLY A 42 -27.88 10.27 13.03
CA GLY A 42 -29.25 10.26 12.49
C GLY A 42 -29.34 10.29 10.96
N GLY A 43 -28.44 9.57 10.27
CA GLY A 43 -28.75 8.92 9.00
C GLY A 43 -29.23 9.82 7.85
N SER A 44 -28.51 10.90 7.54
CA SER A 44 -28.65 11.45 6.18
C SER A 44 -27.97 10.50 5.20
N TRP A 45 -28.53 10.33 4.00
CA TRP A 45 -27.88 9.58 2.90
C TRP A 45 -26.43 10.04 2.67
N MET A 46 -26.17 11.33 2.94
CA MET A 46 -24.84 11.93 2.90
C MET A 46 -23.86 11.31 3.90
N ALA A 47 -24.28 10.99 5.13
CA ALA A 47 -23.40 10.38 6.13
C ALA A 47 -22.97 8.96 5.72
N ILE A 48 -23.89 8.14 5.22
CA ILE A 48 -23.58 6.79 4.72
C ILE A 48 -22.67 6.89 3.49
N TRP A 49 -22.93 7.84 2.59
CA TRP A 49 -22.14 8.05 1.39
C TRP A 49 -20.72 8.53 1.70
N VAL A 50 -20.55 9.47 2.63
CA VAL A 50 -19.24 9.96 3.07
C VAL A 50 -18.47 8.86 3.80
N GLY A 51 -19.14 8.05 4.63
CA GLY A 51 -18.52 6.90 5.27
C GLY A 51 -18.04 5.85 4.27
N PHE A 52 -18.83 5.57 3.23
CA PHE A 52 -18.44 4.68 2.14
C PHE A 52 -17.25 5.22 1.34
N CYS A 53 -17.29 6.49 0.91
CA CYS A 53 -16.17 7.12 0.20
C CYS A 53 -14.88 7.15 1.04
N SER A 54 -15.00 7.35 2.36
CA SER A 54 -13.87 7.28 3.31
C SER A 54 -13.28 5.87 3.39
N LEU A 55 -14.12 4.84 3.55
CA LEU A 55 -13.68 3.44 3.60
C LEU A 55 -13.03 3.00 2.30
N VAL A 56 -13.60 3.39 1.15
CA VAL A 56 -13.01 3.14 -0.17
C VAL A 56 -11.69 3.86 -0.33
N GLY A 57 -11.56 5.11 0.13
CA GLY A 57 -10.31 5.87 0.12
C GLY A 57 -9.20 5.18 0.91
N ILE A 58 -9.53 4.62 2.09
CA ILE A 58 -8.59 3.86 2.93
C ILE A 58 -8.27 2.50 2.28
N ALA A 59 -9.25 1.81 1.71
CA ALA A 59 -8.99 0.54 1.01
C ALA A 59 -8.07 0.75 -0.21
N LEU A 60 -8.30 1.82 -0.98
CA LEU A 60 -7.45 2.19 -2.12
C LEU A 60 -6.05 2.65 -1.70
N SER A 61 -5.88 3.30 -0.53
CA SER A 61 -4.55 3.68 -0.05
C SER A 61 -3.66 2.47 0.23
N VAL A 62 -4.24 1.32 0.57
CA VAL A 62 -3.51 0.06 0.82
C VAL A 62 -3.31 -0.76 -0.47
N GLU A 63 -4.30 -0.77 -1.37
CA GLU A 63 -4.25 -1.52 -2.62
C GLU A 63 -3.30 -0.87 -3.65
N LEU A 64 -3.28 0.46 -3.76
CA LEU A 64 -2.48 1.18 -4.75
C LEU A 64 -0.96 0.98 -4.60
N PRO A 65 -0.37 1.02 -3.39
CA PRO A 65 1.06 0.74 -3.21
C PRO A 65 1.45 -0.67 -3.64
N LEU A 66 0.58 -1.67 -3.43
CA LEU A 66 0.80 -3.04 -3.90
C LEU A 66 0.79 -3.13 -5.42
N ILE A 67 -0.14 -2.44 -6.08
CA ILE A 67 -0.21 -2.36 -7.54
C ILE A 67 1.02 -1.63 -8.11
N ALA A 68 1.41 -0.51 -7.48
CA ALA A 68 2.58 0.27 -7.86
C ALA A 68 3.87 -0.56 -7.72
N ALA A 69 4.03 -1.27 -6.60
CA ALA A 69 5.18 -2.16 -6.39
C ALA A 69 5.26 -3.26 -7.46
N ARG A 70 4.13 -3.89 -7.82
CA ARG A 70 4.07 -4.88 -8.90
C ARG A 70 4.42 -4.29 -10.26
N LYS A 71 4.00 -3.05 -10.54
CA LYS A 71 4.29 -2.37 -11.82
C LYS A 71 5.76 -1.97 -11.93
N ILE A 72 6.35 -1.53 -10.83
CA ILE A 72 7.80 -1.22 -10.75
C ILE A 72 8.63 -2.50 -10.90
N GLN A 73 8.24 -3.61 -10.25
CA GLN A 73 8.90 -4.90 -10.45
C GLN A 73 8.89 -5.33 -11.92
N LYS A 74 7.72 -5.31 -12.58
CA LYS A 74 7.61 -5.65 -14.01
C LYS A 74 8.50 -4.77 -14.89
N PHE A 75 8.53 -3.46 -14.62
CA PHE A 75 9.38 -2.54 -15.37
C PHE A 75 10.88 -2.78 -15.12
N ALA A 76 11.26 -3.10 -13.88
CA ALA A 76 12.63 -3.44 -13.54
C ALA A 76 13.07 -4.74 -14.24
N ASP A 77 12.22 -5.77 -14.24
CA ASP A 77 12.50 -7.04 -14.92
C ASP A 77 12.65 -6.85 -16.44
N GLU A 78 11.77 -6.09 -17.09
CA GLU A 78 11.85 -5.82 -18.54
C GLU A 78 13.13 -5.08 -18.96
N LYS A 79 13.62 -4.15 -18.13
CA LYS A 79 14.80 -3.33 -18.46
C LYS A 79 16.12 -3.91 -17.98
N LEU A 80 16.14 -4.65 -16.88
CA LEU A 80 17.36 -5.18 -16.28
C LEU A 80 17.65 -6.63 -16.65
N LEU A 81 16.63 -7.43 -16.97
CA LEU A 81 16.79 -8.87 -17.26
C LEU A 81 16.68 -9.23 -18.74
N LYS A 82 16.54 -8.25 -19.66
CA LYS A 82 16.55 -8.58 -21.09
C LYS A 82 17.96 -9.06 -21.46
N PRO A 83 18.16 -10.36 -21.79
CA PRO A 83 19.46 -10.79 -22.30
C PRO A 83 19.70 -10.05 -23.60
N VAL A 84 20.82 -9.35 -23.69
CA VAL A 84 21.35 -8.88 -24.98
C VAL A 84 21.40 -10.10 -25.89
N PRO A 85 20.81 -10.08 -27.10
CA PRO A 85 20.96 -11.19 -28.02
C PRO A 85 22.45 -11.39 -28.28
N VAL A 86 22.98 -12.51 -27.77
CA VAL A 86 24.31 -13.01 -28.10
C VAL A 86 24.20 -13.55 -29.53
N ASN A 87 24.20 -12.64 -30.50
CA ASN A 87 24.52 -13.00 -31.86
C ASN A 87 26.00 -12.72 -32.05
N ALA A 88 26.72 -13.84 -32.17
CA ALA A 88 28.10 -13.99 -32.59
C ALA A 88 28.35 -13.46 -34.01
#